data_AF-A0A7S3UWH8-F1
#
_entry.id   AF-A0A7S3UWH8-F1
#
_cell.length_a   1.000
_cell.length_b   1.000
_cell.length_c   1.000
_cell.angle_alpha   90.00
_cell.angle_beta   90.00
_cell.angle_gamma   90.00
#
_symmetry.space_group_name_H-M   'P 1'
#
loop_
_entity.id
_entity.type
_entity.pdbx_description
1 polymer ?
#
loop_
_entity_poly.entity_id
_entity_poly.type
_entity_poly.pdbx_seq_one_letter_code
_entity_poly.pdbx_strand_id
1 'polypeptide(L)'
;PRGPTEALYNAMVWLDDILGLTSGILEKDCFLQFIMKTAEKISSSLADTFRLRFYSENGGLQLQLDVQVIIKAFTKYSRRVESQFDKLLDLCTILTLPGPKLKSLASALTSVTGGVGSFLQANVTDSAALPERQAAAAMLEAIGVIETPVEAVQSIIALRLDALVAGDKQAAVRVTEEETLHSDDEID
;
A
#
# COMPACT_ATOMS: atom_id res chain seq x y z
N PRO A 1 6.97 10.71 -17.10
CA PRO A 1 5.90 10.03 -16.34
C PRO A 1 5.09 9.10 -17.25
N ARG A 2 5.16 7.78 -17.02
CA ARG A 2 4.15 6.87 -17.60
C ARG A 2 2.82 7.22 -16.89
N GLY A 3 1.76 7.44 -17.66
CA GLY A 3 0.44 7.76 -17.14
C GLY A 3 -0.17 6.58 -16.36
N PRO A 4 -1.46 6.65 -15.99
CA PRO A 4 -2.13 5.48 -15.42
C PRO A 4 -2.05 4.28 -16.37
N THR A 5 -2.18 3.08 -15.83
CA THR A 5 -2.26 1.87 -16.65
C THR A 5 -3.45 1.95 -17.63
N GLU A 6 -3.28 1.44 -18.85
CA GLU A 6 -4.32 1.52 -19.89
C GLU A 6 -5.63 0.83 -19.46
N ALA A 7 -5.49 -0.31 -18.76
CA ALA A 7 -6.64 -1.03 -18.19
C ALA A 7 -7.40 -0.16 -17.18
N LEU A 8 -6.69 0.59 -16.32
CA LEU A 8 -7.32 1.51 -15.39
C LEU A 8 -7.98 2.67 -16.12
N TYR A 9 -7.29 3.26 -17.10
CA TYR A 9 -7.84 4.37 -17.87
C TYR A 9 -9.20 4.00 -18.49
N ASN A 10 -9.28 2.85 -19.14
CA ASN A 10 -10.53 2.36 -19.72
C ASN A 10 -11.61 2.12 -18.66
N ALA A 11 -11.25 1.56 -17.50
CA ALA A 11 -12.18 1.38 -16.39
C ALA A 11 -12.69 2.73 -15.82
N MET A 12 -11.83 3.75 -15.76
CA MET A 12 -12.18 5.07 -15.25
C MET A 12 -13.07 5.86 -16.21
N VAL A 13 -12.90 5.71 -17.52
CA VAL A 13 -13.82 6.27 -18.52
C VAL A 13 -15.23 5.69 -18.29
N TRP A 14 -15.32 4.37 -18.18
CA TRP A 14 -16.61 3.71 -17.95
C TRP A 14 -17.25 4.09 -16.60
N LEU A 15 -16.44 4.25 -15.55
CA LEU A 15 -16.90 4.73 -14.26
C LEU A 15 -17.43 6.17 -14.35
N ASP A 16 -16.72 7.07 -15.03
CA ASP A 16 -17.15 8.46 -15.19
C ASP A 16 -18.50 8.53 -15.93
N ASP A 17 -18.70 7.71 -16.96
CA ASP A 17 -19.97 7.63 -17.69
C ASP A 17 -21.13 7.19 -16.78
N ILE A 18 -20.93 6.14 -15.96
CA ILE A 18 -21.96 5.65 -15.03
C ILE A 18 -22.27 6.70 -13.95
N LEU A 19 -21.25 7.32 -13.37
CA LEU A 19 -21.43 8.34 -12.34
C LEU A 19 -22.12 9.57 -12.93
N GLY A 20 -21.79 9.95 -14.18
CA GLY A 20 -22.45 11.01 -14.93
C GLY A 20 -23.93 10.73 -15.15
N LEU A 21 -24.27 9.54 -15.67
CA LEU A 21 -25.66 9.14 -15.89
C LEU A 21 -26.47 9.09 -14.59
N THR A 22 -25.91 8.49 -13.53
CA THR A 22 -26.60 8.35 -12.24
C THR A 22 -26.80 9.69 -11.55
N SER A 23 -25.88 10.66 -11.73
CA SER A 23 -26.03 12.01 -11.18
C SER A 23 -27.23 12.79 -11.76
N GLY A 24 -27.65 12.47 -12.98
CA GLY A 24 -28.81 13.08 -13.64
C GLY A 24 -30.14 12.41 -13.30
N ILE A 25 -30.11 11.24 -12.65
CA ILE A 25 -31.30 10.42 -12.35
C ILE A 25 -31.61 10.46 -10.84
N LEU A 26 -30.59 10.36 -10.01
CA LEU A 26 -30.76 10.26 -8.56
C LEU A 26 -30.88 11.64 -7.92
N GLU A 27 -31.71 11.73 -6.87
CA GLU A 27 -31.70 12.87 -5.97
C GLU A 27 -30.32 13.04 -5.33
N LYS A 28 -29.95 14.29 -5.02
CA LYS A 28 -28.60 14.67 -4.59
C LYS A 28 -28.05 13.83 -3.44
N ASP A 29 -28.86 13.58 -2.41
CA ASP A 29 -28.42 12.80 -1.24
C ASP A 29 -28.29 11.31 -1.56
N CYS A 30 -29.20 10.77 -2.38
CA CYS A 30 -29.11 9.40 -2.88
C CYS A 30 -27.87 9.21 -3.76
N PHE A 31 -27.58 10.18 -4.64
CA PHE A 31 -26.37 10.17 -5.46
C PHE A 31 -25.11 10.22 -4.60
N LEU A 32 -25.07 11.08 -3.57
CA LEU A 32 -23.93 11.16 -2.67
C LEU A 32 -23.69 9.84 -1.93
N GLN A 33 -24.75 9.19 -1.41
CA GLN A 33 -24.62 7.87 -0.79
C GLN A 33 -24.16 6.80 -1.78
N PHE A 34 -24.66 6.84 -3.01
CA PHE A 34 -24.27 5.93 -4.08
C PHE A 34 -22.77 6.06 -4.41
N ILE A 35 -22.27 7.28 -4.62
CA ILE A 35 -20.85 7.48 -4.92
C ILE A 35 -19.96 7.11 -3.74
N MET A 36 -20.36 7.42 -2.50
CA MET A 36 -19.59 7.04 -1.30
C MET A 36 -19.46 5.52 -1.18
N LYS A 37 -20.57 4.78 -1.31
CA LYS A 37 -20.55 3.30 -1.26
C LYS A 37 -19.77 2.69 -2.41
N THR A 38 -19.83 3.30 -3.60
CA THR A 38 -19.07 2.82 -4.76
C THR A 38 -17.56 2.99 -4.53
N ALA A 39 -17.16 4.16 -4.03
CA ALA A 39 -15.76 4.44 -3.69
C ALA A 39 -15.23 3.51 -2.59
N GLU A 40 -16.00 3.30 -1.51
CA GLU A 40 -15.67 2.37 -0.42
C GLU A 40 -15.41 0.95 -0.95
N LYS A 41 -16.30 0.45 -1.83
CA LYS A 41 -16.15 -0.88 -2.43
C LYS A 41 -14.93 -1.00 -3.33
N ILE A 42 -14.68 0.00 -4.16
CA ILE A 42 -13.48 0.02 -5.03
C ILE A 42 -12.22 0.08 -4.17
N SER A 43 -12.19 0.97 -3.18
CA SER A 43 -11.08 1.14 -2.25
C SER A 43 -10.74 -0.17 -1.54
N SER A 44 -11.77 -0.85 -1.01
CA SER A 44 -11.61 -2.14 -0.32
C SER A 44 -11.11 -3.24 -1.25
N SER A 45 -11.69 -3.36 -2.46
CA SER A 45 -11.30 -4.36 -3.46
C SER A 45 -9.84 -4.18 -3.92
N LEU A 46 -9.42 -2.91 -4.12
CA LEU A 46 -8.03 -2.60 -4.47
C LEU A 46 -7.10 -2.89 -3.30
N ALA A 47 -7.46 -2.55 -2.07
CA ALA A 47 -6.65 -2.84 -0.88
C ALA A 47 -6.41 -4.35 -0.72
N ASP A 48 -7.44 -5.17 -0.91
CA ASP A 48 -7.31 -6.62 -0.87
C ASP A 48 -6.42 -7.14 -2.01
N THR A 49 -6.58 -6.60 -3.22
CA THR A 49 -5.73 -6.96 -4.37
C THR A 49 -4.27 -6.61 -4.14
N PHE A 50 -4.00 -5.43 -3.57
CA PHE A 50 -2.65 -4.93 -3.31
C PHE A 50 -1.95 -5.72 -2.21
N ARG A 51 -2.70 -6.27 -1.25
CA ARG A 51 -2.13 -7.16 -0.22
C ARG A 51 -1.73 -8.53 -0.76
N LEU A 52 -2.35 -8.98 -1.83
CA LEU A 52 -2.15 -10.33 -2.40
C LEU A 52 -1.06 -10.38 -3.48
N ARG A 53 -0.46 -9.24 -3.85
CA ARG A 53 0.49 -9.15 -4.98
C ARG A 53 1.84 -8.60 -4.56
N PHE A 54 2.86 -9.03 -5.29
CA PHE A 54 4.21 -8.50 -5.18
C PHE A 54 4.40 -7.29 -6.09
N TYR A 55 4.96 -6.22 -5.53
CA TYR A 55 5.23 -4.99 -6.25
C TYR A 55 6.71 -4.64 -6.12
N SER A 56 7.36 -4.37 -7.24
CA SER A 56 8.62 -3.64 -7.25
C SER A 56 8.38 -2.19 -6.82
N GLU A 57 9.44 -1.44 -6.49
CA GLU A 57 9.33 -0.02 -6.16
C GLU A 57 8.62 0.77 -7.28
N ASN A 58 8.98 0.52 -8.54
CA ASN A 58 8.31 1.09 -9.71
C ASN A 58 6.85 0.64 -9.85
N GLY A 59 6.54 -0.61 -9.49
CA GLY A 59 5.17 -1.12 -9.44
C GLY A 59 4.32 -0.41 -8.39
N GLY A 60 4.88 -0.16 -7.20
CA GLY A 60 4.23 0.62 -6.14
C GLY A 60 3.98 2.07 -6.57
N LEU A 61 4.94 2.71 -7.23
CA LEU A 61 4.77 4.07 -7.76
C LEU A 61 3.66 4.14 -8.83
N GLN A 62 3.60 3.15 -9.72
CA GLN A 62 2.52 3.05 -10.71
C GLN A 62 1.16 2.87 -10.02
N LEU A 63 1.07 2.02 -8.99
CA LEU A 63 -0.18 1.88 -8.21
C LEU A 63 -0.60 3.18 -7.56
N GLN A 64 0.34 3.95 -6.99
CA GLN A 64 0.03 5.24 -6.38
C GLN A 64 -0.54 6.22 -7.41
N LEU A 65 0.03 6.27 -8.62
CA LEU A 65 -0.50 7.07 -9.73
C LEU A 65 -1.90 6.60 -10.14
N ASP A 66 -2.09 5.29 -10.25
CA ASP A 66 -3.37 4.68 -10.60
C ASP A 66 -4.45 5.06 -9.56
N VAL A 67 -4.16 4.93 -8.26
CA VAL A 67 -5.08 5.31 -7.17
C VAL A 67 -5.41 6.80 -7.19
N GLN A 68 -4.44 7.67 -7.47
CA GLN A 68 -4.69 9.11 -7.60
C GLN A 68 -5.67 9.44 -8.72
N VAL A 69 -5.60 8.73 -9.86
CA VAL A 69 -6.55 8.91 -10.97
C VAL A 69 -7.95 8.47 -10.55
N ILE A 70 -8.08 7.38 -9.82
CA ILE A 70 -9.38 6.90 -9.28
C ILE A 70 -10.00 7.95 -8.35
N ILE A 71 -9.22 8.44 -7.37
CA ILE A 71 -9.67 9.47 -6.44
C ILE A 71 -10.12 10.72 -7.19
N LYS A 72 -9.35 11.15 -8.20
CA LYS A 72 -9.69 12.30 -9.04
C LYS A 72 -11.02 12.12 -9.79
N ALA A 73 -11.32 10.90 -10.24
CA ALA A 73 -12.60 10.59 -10.90
C ALA A 73 -13.78 10.77 -9.93
N PHE A 74 -13.67 10.30 -8.69
CA PHE A 74 -14.73 10.45 -7.67
C PHE A 74 -14.89 11.89 -7.17
N THR A 75 -13.78 12.60 -6.97
CA THR A 75 -13.78 13.97 -6.41
C THR A 75 -14.41 15.00 -7.33
N LYS A 76 -14.46 14.73 -8.64
CA LYS A 76 -15.27 15.49 -9.61
C LYS A 76 -16.74 15.60 -9.17
N TYR A 77 -17.28 14.55 -8.54
CA TYR A 77 -18.66 14.48 -8.08
C TYR A 77 -18.83 14.94 -6.62
N SER A 78 -17.88 14.61 -5.74
CA SER A 78 -17.87 15.12 -4.37
C SER A 78 -16.51 14.93 -3.68
N ARG A 79 -15.98 16.01 -3.10
CA ARG A 79 -14.76 15.95 -2.27
C ARG A 79 -14.91 15.09 -1.02
N ARG A 80 -16.14 14.88 -0.53
CA ARG A 80 -16.41 14.03 0.65
C ARG A 80 -16.04 12.56 0.44
N VAL A 81 -15.78 12.15 -0.80
CA VAL A 81 -15.43 10.78 -1.15
C VAL A 81 -13.94 10.48 -0.92
N GLU A 82 -13.08 11.50 -0.82
CA GLU A 82 -11.63 11.31 -0.60
C GLU A 82 -11.34 10.40 0.59
N SER A 83 -12.08 10.58 1.69
CA SER A 83 -11.87 9.81 2.91
C SER A 83 -12.16 8.30 2.78
N GLN A 84 -12.83 7.88 1.71
CA GLN A 84 -13.02 6.45 1.42
C GLN A 84 -11.74 5.77 0.93
N PHE A 85 -10.75 6.56 0.50
CA PHE A 85 -9.50 6.08 -0.06
C PHE A 85 -8.29 6.24 0.87
N ASP A 86 -8.44 6.85 2.05
CA ASP A 86 -7.31 7.14 2.95
C ASP A 86 -6.51 5.88 3.31
N LYS A 87 -7.18 4.78 3.69
CA LYS A 87 -6.52 3.50 3.96
C LYS A 87 -5.82 2.90 2.73
N LEU A 88 -6.32 3.18 1.53
CA LEU A 88 -5.69 2.74 0.29
C LEU A 88 -4.45 3.59 -0.02
N LEU A 89 -4.51 4.89 0.26
CA LEU A 89 -3.37 5.80 0.12
C LEU A 89 -2.24 5.44 1.09
N ASP A 90 -2.56 5.15 2.35
CA ASP A 90 -1.60 4.62 3.32
C ASP A 90 -0.90 3.36 2.80
N LEU A 91 -1.67 2.43 2.24
CA LEU A 91 -1.14 1.20 1.65
C LEU A 91 -0.19 1.51 0.48
N CYS A 92 -0.56 2.42 -0.42
CA CYS A 92 0.31 2.87 -1.50
C CYS A 92 1.60 3.52 -0.98
N THR A 93 1.53 4.32 0.08
CA THR A 93 2.69 4.93 0.75
C THR A 93 3.64 3.84 1.25
N ILE A 94 3.13 2.82 1.92
CA ILE A 94 3.96 1.69 2.39
C ILE A 94 4.58 0.93 1.21
N LEU A 95 3.79 0.68 0.16
CA LEU A 95 4.21 -0.04 -1.06
C LEU A 95 5.17 0.74 -1.96
N THR A 96 5.40 2.03 -1.71
CA THR A 96 6.35 2.87 -2.47
C THR A 96 7.64 3.14 -1.71
N LEU A 97 7.73 2.79 -0.42
CA LEU A 97 8.94 3.01 0.35
C LEU A 97 10.15 2.27 -0.27
N PRO A 98 11.31 2.92 -0.45
CA PRO A 98 12.53 2.22 -0.83
C PRO A 98 12.89 1.10 0.16
N GLY A 99 13.50 0.01 -0.33
CA GLY A 99 13.90 -1.14 0.48
C GLY A 99 14.65 -0.80 1.78
N PRO A 100 15.66 0.11 1.77
CA PRO A 100 16.35 0.53 2.98
C PRO A 100 15.41 1.21 4.00
N LYS A 101 14.53 2.10 3.53
CA LYS A 101 13.55 2.79 4.41
C LYS A 101 12.54 1.81 4.99
N LEU A 102 12.12 0.82 4.20
CA LEU A 102 11.23 -0.24 4.66
C LEU A 102 11.88 -1.09 5.75
N LYS A 103 13.15 -1.48 5.58
CA LYS A 103 13.92 -2.22 6.60
C LYS A 103 14.08 -1.39 7.89
N SER A 104 14.41 -0.11 7.77
CA SER A 104 14.48 0.81 8.92
C SER A 104 13.14 0.95 9.63
N LEU A 105 12.03 1.10 8.88
CA LEU A 105 10.69 1.20 9.43
C LEU A 105 10.28 -0.10 10.14
N ALA A 106 10.57 -1.26 9.53
CA ALA A 106 10.32 -2.56 10.15
C ALA A 106 11.08 -2.70 11.47
N SER A 107 12.37 -2.39 11.48
CA SER A 107 13.21 -2.45 12.69
C SER A 107 12.72 -1.49 13.77
N ALA A 108 12.31 -0.28 13.40
CA ALA A 108 11.76 0.70 14.33
C ALA A 108 10.44 0.20 14.96
N LEU A 109 9.52 -0.31 14.14
CA LEU A 109 8.26 -0.87 14.60
C LEU A 109 8.48 -2.11 15.49
N THR A 110 9.43 -2.98 15.16
CA THR A 110 9.79 -4.13 16.00
C THR A 110 10.48 -3.72 17.30
N SER A 111 11.31 -2.67 17.30
CA SER A 111 11.91 -2.15 18.54
C SER A 111 10.86 -1.56 19.48
N VAL A 112 9.80 -0.97 18.92
CA VAL A 112 8.70 -0.37 19.68
C VAL A 112 7.77 -1.44 20.25
N THR A 113 7.52 -2.54 19.53
CA THR A 113 6.69 -3.65 20.04
C THR A 113 7.47 -4.75 20.75
N GLY A 114 8.79 -4.79 20.57
CA GLY A 114 9.72 -5.81 21.08
C GLY A 114 10.21 -5.55 22.51
N GLY A 115 9.94 -4.38 23.08
CA GLY A 115 10.09 -4.12 24.53
C GLY A 115 9.26 -5.07 25.40
N VAL A 116 8.27 -5.76 24.81
CA VAL A 116 7.36 -6.71 25.46
C VAL A 116 7.90 -8.16 25.44
N GLY A 117 8.91 -8.46 24.62
CA GLY A 117 9.42 -9.84 24.41
C GLY A 117 10.09 -10.51 25.62
N SER A 118 10.36 -9.77 26.71
CA SER A 118 10.89 -10.32 27.97
C SER A 118 9.86 -10.36 29.11
N PHE A 119 8.57 -10.12 28.83
CA PHE A 119 7.51 -10.11 29.84
C PHE A 119 6.47 -11.21 29.61
N LEU A 120 6.91 -12.47 29.52
CA LEU A 120 6.02 -13.60 29.81
C LEU A 120 5.85 -13.74 31.32
N GLN A 121 5.22 -12.73 31.95
CA GLN A 121 4.45 -12.78 33.20
C GLN A 121 4.25 -11.36 33.73
N ALA A 122 3.10 -10.76 33.45
CA ALA A 122 2.27 -10.14 34.47
C ALA A 122 0.99 -9.60 33.84
N ASN A 123 -0.14 -10.07 34.36
CA ASN A 123 -1.40 -9.35 34.28
C ASN A 123 -1.20 -7.87 34.60
N VAL A 124 -1.95 -7.00 33.90
CA VAL A 124 -2.17 -5.57 34.17
C VAL A 124 -1.09 -4.61 33.64
N THR A 125 -1.29 -4.06 32.43
CA THR A 125 -1.59 -2.62 32.21
C THR A 125 -1.54 -2.27 30.70
N ASP A 126 -2.68 -1.88 30.12
CA ASP A 126 -2.75 -1.13 28.85
C ASP A 126 -1.93 0.18 28.87
N SER A 127 -1.42 0.60 30.03
CA SER A 127 -0.75 1.89 30.25
C SER A 127 0.72 1.94 29.83
N ALA A 128 1.43 0.80 29.74
CA ALA A 128 2.83 0.75 29.27
C ALA A 128 2.94 0.46 27.76
N ALA A 129 1.91 -0.17 27.18
CA ALA A 129 1.79 -0.35 25.73
C ALA A 129 1.31 0.92 25.01
N LEU A 130 0.66 1.86 25.73
CA LEU A 130 0.13 3.10 25.16
C LEU A 130 1.24 4.04 24.61
N PRO A 131 2.35 4.30 25.33
CA PRO A 131 3.44 5.13 24.82
C PRO A 131 4.16 4.51 23.62
N GLU A 132 4.34 3.19 23.62
CA GLU A 132 4.94 2.44 22.51
C GLU A 132 4.02 2.50 21.27
N ARG A 133 2.72 2.23 21.42
CA ARG A 133 1.75 2.39 20.32
C ARG A 133 1.68 3.81 19.79
N GLN A 134 1.77 4.82 20.67
CA GLN A 134 1.81 6.23 20.25
C GLN A 134 3.10 6.57 19.49
N ALA A 135 4.25 6.04 19.89
CA ALA A 135 5.51 6.22 19.17
C ALA A 135 5.47 5.55 17.78
N ALA A 136 4.94 4.33 17.69
CA ALA A 136 4.75 3.66 16.40
C ALA A 136 3.78 4.43 15.49
N ALA A 137 2.67 4.92 16.03
CA ALA A 137 1.71 5.74 15.29
C ALA A 137 2.35 7.05 14.79
N ALA A 138 3.14 7.74 15.62
CA ALA A 138 3.84 8.95 15.22
C ALA A 138 4.89 8.71 14.11
N MET A 139 5.56 7.55 14.12
CA MET A 139 6.48 7.16 13.04
C MET A 139 5.74 6.92 11.71
N LEU A 140 4.56 6.31 11.77
CA LEU A 140 3.70 6.09 10.60
C LEU A 140 3.14 7.42 10.09
N GLU A 141 2.69 8.29 10.98
CA GLU A 141 2.20 9.62 10.61
C GLU A 141 3.28 10.45 9.93
N ALA A 142 4.54 10.35 10.39
CA ALA A 142 5.69 11.05 9.80
C ALA A 142 5.99 10.63 8.34
N ILE A 143 5.55 9.43 7.93
CA ILE A 143 5.64 8.98 6.54
C ILE A 143 4.31 9.14 5.77
N GLY A 144 3.28 9.70 6.39
CA GLY A 144 1.96 9.91 5.79
C GLY A 144 1.05 8.69 5.84
N VAL A 145 1.26 7.77 6.79
CA VAL A 145 0.37 6.64 7.08
C VAL A 145 -0.44 6.95 8.34
N ILE A 146 -1.75 7.19 8.19
CA ILE A 146 -2.58 7.78 9.25
C ILE A 146 -3.76 6.88 9.66
N GLU A 147 -4.47 6.32 8.69
CA GLU A 147 -5.73 5.58 8.91
C GLU A 147 -5.53 4.08 9.10
N THR A 148 -4.36 3.57 8.73
CA THR A 148 -4.05 2.13 8.78
C THR A 148 -3.47 1.76 10.14
N PRO A 149 -4.10 0.81 10.88
CA PRO A 149 -3.60 0.37 12.18
C PRO A 149 -2.16 -0.19 12.11
N VAL A 150 -1.38 0.06 13.16
CA VAL A 150 0.04 -0.37 13.24
C VAL A 150 0.21 -1.86 12.94
N GLU A 151 -0.68 -2.70 13.46
CA GLU A 151 -0.64 -4.17 13.28
C GLU A 151 -0.85 -4.56 11.81
N ALA A 152 -1.74 -3.85 11.11
CA ALA A 152 -1.97 -4.06 9.69
C ALA A 152 -0.74 -3.60 8.87
N VAL A 153 -0.12 -2.49 9.26
CA VAL A 153 1.12 -1.99 8.63
C VAL A 153 2.27 -2.99 8.80
N GLN A 154 2.47 -3.51 10.01
CA GLN A 154 3.49 -4.54 10.27
C GLN A 154 3.30 -5.78 9.38
N SER A 155 2.06 -6.23 9.23
CA SER A 155 1.73 -7.37 8.36
C SER A 155 2.06 -7.10 6.89
N ILE A 156 1.77 -5.90 6.39
CA ILE A 156 2.09 -5.49 5.02
C ILE A 156 3.60 -5.37 4.81
N ILE A 157 4.32 -4.78 5.78
CA ILE A 157 5.77 -4.65 5.73
C ILE A 157 6.45 -6.03 5.71
N ALA A 158 5.98 -6.97 6.52
CA ALA A 158 6.51 -8.34 6.55
C ALA A 158 6.40 -9.02 5.17
N LEU A 159 5.19 -9.01 4.57
CA LEU A 159 4.97 -9.56 3.22
C LEU A 159 5.90 -8.95 2.17
N ARG A 160 6.17 -7.65 2.30
CA ARG A 160 7.00 -6.91 1.33
C ARG A 160 8.50 -7.11 1.55
N LEU A 161 8.95 -7.31 2.79
CA LEU A 161 10.32 -7.70 3.09
C LEU A 161 10.63 -9.11 2.59
N ASP A 162 9.70 -10.06 2.77
CA ASP A 162 9.82 -11.41 2.22
C ASP A 162 9.94 -11.38 0.68
N ALA A 163 9.19 -10.50 0.04
CA ALA A 163 9.27 -10.27 -1.40
C ALA A 163 10.63 -9.73 -1.86
N LEU A 164 11.20 -8.77 -1.12
CA LEU A 164 12.54 -8.24 -1.41
C LEU A 164 13.59 -9.32 -1.29
N VAL A 165 13.53 -10.15 -0.25
CA VAL A 165 14.47 -11.27 -0.07
C VAL A 165 14.31 -12.32 -1.18
N ALA A 166 13.08 -12.61 -1.63
CA ALA A 166 12.84 -13.52 -2.74
C ALA A 166 13.33 -12.96 -4.08
N GLY A 167 13.13 -11.66 -4.33
CA GLY A 167 13.64 -10.96 -5.51
C GLY A 167 15.16 -10.89 -5.55
N ASP A 168 15.81 -10.59 -4.41
CA ASP A 168 17.27 -10.59 -4.27
C ASP A 168 17.86 -11.99 -4.54
N LYS A 169 17.18 -13.05 -4.09
CA LYS A 169 17.58 -14.44 -4.40
C LYS A 169 17.46 -14.77 -5.89
N GLN A 170 16.40 -14.32 -6.55
CA GLN A 170 16.26 -14.53 -8.01
C GLN A 170 17.26 -13.71 -8.82
N ALA A 171 17.62 -12.51 -8.36
CA ALA A 171 18.67 -11.70 -8.97
C ALA A 171 20.06 -12.32 -8.77
N ALA A 172 20.37 -12.84 -7.58
CA ALA A 172 21.63 -13.50 -7.28
C ALA A 172 21.84 -14.77 -8.12
N VAL A 173 20.78 -15.56 -8.37
CA VAL A 173 20.84 -16.75 -9.23
C VAL A 173 21.15 -16.38 -10.69
N ARG A 174 20.59 -15.29 -11.21
CA ARG A 174 20.88 -14.82 -12.58
C ARG A 174 22.32 -14.33 -12.74
N VAL A 175 22.88 -13.67 -11.72
CA VAL A 175 24.30 -13.25 -11.75
C VAL A 175 25.22 -14.47 -11.77
N THR A 176 24.91 -15.51 -11.00
CA THR A 176 25.70 -16.76 -11.05
C THR A 176 25.57 -17.50 -12.39
N GLU A 177 24.41 -17.46 -13.05
CA GLU A 177 24.22 -18.07 -14.37
C GLU A 177 24.96 -17.28 -15.48
N GLU A 178 24.97 -15.95 -15.43
CA GLU A 178 25.72 -15.10 -16.37
C GLU A 178 27.24 -15.20 -16.16
N GLU A 179 27.73 -15.34 -14.92
CA GLU A 179 29.16 -15.56 -14.64
C GLU A 179 29.65 -16.96 -15.07
N THR A 180 28.80 -17.99 -15.02
CA THR A 180 29.16 -19.33 -15.55
C THR A 180 29.16 -19.41 -17.08
N LEU A 181 28.54 -18.45 -17.78
CA LEU A 181 28.49 -18.43 -19.25
C LEU A 181 29.65 -17.67 -19.90
N HIS A 182 30.56 -17.07 -19.11
CA HIS A 182 31.72 -16.33 -19.61
C HIS A 182 33.06 -16.97 -19.21
N SER A 183 33.05 -18.19 -18.67
CA SER A 183 34.26 -18.94 -18.32
C SER A 183 34.65 -20.05 -19.32
N ASP A 184 33.90 -20.24 -20.41
CA ASP A 184 34.12 -21.36 -21.35
C ASP A 184 34.83 -20.97 -22.67
N ASP A 185 35.31 -19.72 -22.83
CA ASP A 185 35.95 -19.23 -24.08
C ASP A 185 37.49 -19.04 -24.00
N GLU A 186 38.19 -19.69 -23.06
CA GLU A 186 39.66 -19.77 -23.10
C GLU A 186 40.16 -21.20 -22.86
N ILE A 187 40.11 -22.08 -23.88
CA ILE A 187 41.09 -23.16 -24.06
C ILE A 187 41.36 -23.38 -25.57
N ASP A 188 42.58 -23.00 -25.97
CA ASP A 188 43.43 -23.40 -27.14
C ASP A 188 42.81 -23.91 -28.45
#